data_AF-A0A1H9TNA5-F1
#
_entry.id   AF-A0A1H9TNA5-F1
#
_cell.length_a   1.000
_cell.length_b   1.000
_cell.length_c   1.000
_cell.angle_alpha   90.00
_cell.angle_beta   90.00
_cell.angle_gamma   90.00
#
_symmetry.space_group_name_H-M   'P 1'
#
loop_
_entity.id
_entity.type
_entity.pdbx_description
1 polymer ?
#
loop_
_entity_poly.entity_id
_entity_poly.type
_entity_poly.pdbx_seq_one_letter_code
_entity_poly.pdbx_strand_id
1 'polypeptide(L)' 'MTRNTVELMSKIEKLRQEMADVALTKGITSKESLYISQELDRLLNDYEYRRKNTSAEQGELW' A
#
# COMPACT_ATOMS: atom_id res chain seq x y z
N MET A 1 6.76 -10.36 16.99
CA MET A 1 7.36 -9.82 15.76
C MET A 1 6.30 -9.02 14.99
N THR A 2 5.89 -7.84 15.47
CA THR A 2 4.67 -7.14 14.96
C THR A 2 4.88 -5.66 14.64
N ARG A 3 6.05 -5.09 14.90
CA ARG A 3 6.32 -3.64 14.67
C ARG A 3 6.29 -3.26 13.18
N ASN A 4 6.72 -4.16 12.31
CA ASN A 4 6.97 -3.85 10.91
C ASN A 4 5.67 -3.71 10.07
N THR A 5 4.64 -4.51 10.35
CA THR A 5 3.34 -4.43 9.65
C THR A 5 2.54 -3.19 10.07
N VAL A 6 2.60 -2.78 11.35
CA VAL A 6 1.91 -1.58 11.83
C VAL A 6 2.49 -0.31 11.19
N GLU A 7 3.82 -0.23 11.08
CA GLU A 7 4.49 0.88 10.39
C GLU A 7 4.15 0.93 8.89
N LEU A 8 4.07 -0.24 8.25
CA LEU A 8 3.68 -0.35 6.84
C LEU A 8 2.22 0.10 6.62
N MET A 9 1.30 -0.35 7.48
CA MET A 9 -0.10 0.09 7.43
C MET A 9 -0.24 1.60 7.64
N SER A 10 0.52 2.18 8.58
CA SER A 10 0.51 3.63 8.79
C SER A 10 1.01 4.40 7.57
N LYS A 11 2.00 3.88 6.84
CA LYS A 11 2.46 4.48 5.58
C LYS A 11 1.41 4.38 4.47
N ILE A 12 0.76 3.22 4.33
CA ILE A 12 -0.32 3.01 3.36
C ILE A 12 -1.47 3.99 3.61
N GLU A 13 -1.90 4.13 4.87
CA GLU A 13 -2.96 5.08 5.25
C GLU A 13 -2.60 6.52 4.87
N LYS A 14 -1.38 6.95 5.21
CA LYS A 14 -0.91 8.30 4.90
C LYS A 14 -0.88 8.55 3.40
N LEU A 15 -0.33 7.63 2.62
CA LEU A 15 -0.28 7.75 1.16
C LEU A 15 -1.67 7.69 0.53
N ARG A 16 -2.62 6.95 1.11
CA ARG A 16 -4.01 6.95 0.63
C ARG A 16 -4.66 8.32 0.80
N GLN A 17 -4.45 8.98 1.95
CA GLN A 17 -4.95 10.34 2.19
C GLN A 17 -4.31 11.34 1.22
N GLU A 18 -2.99 11.26 1.04
CA GLU A 18 -2.26 12.10 0.10
C GLU A 18 -2.74 11.90 -1.35
N MET A 19 -3.01 10.65 -1.75
CA MET A 19 -3.58 10.34 -3.07
C MET A 19 -4.94 10.99 -3.26
N ALA A 20 -5.82 10.94 -2.26
CA ALA A 20 -7.15 11.53 -2.32
C ALA A 20 -7.06 13.06 -2.46
N ASP A 21 -6.20 13.70 -1.67
CA ASP A 21 -5.99 15.15 -1.73
C ASP A 21 -5.42 15.58 -3.09
N VAL A 22 -4.43 14.85 -3.61
CA VAL A 22 -3.82 15.15 -4.92
C VAL A 22 -4.80 14.87 -6.05
N ALA A 23 -5.61 13.81 -5.97
CA ALA A 23 -6.65 13.52 -6.96
C ALA A 23 -7.73 14.62 -6.99
N LEU A 24 -8.13 15.14 -5.82
CA LEU A 24 -9.10 16.23 -5.70
C LEU A 24 -8.55 17.57 -6.21
N THR A 25 -7.27 17.84 -5.97
CA THR A 25 -6.66 19.13 -6.31
C THR A 25 -6.05 19.19 -7.70
N LYS A 26 -5.41 18.11 -8.16
CA LYS A 26 -4.65 18.03 -9.41
C LYS A 26 -5.26 17.09 -10.45
N GLY A 27 -6.26 16.29 -10.05
CA GLY A 27 -6.91 15.29 -10.90
C GLY A 27 -6.17 13.95 -10.91
N ILE A 28 -6.94 12.87 -11.07
CA ILE A 28 -6.46 11.48 -11.02
C ILE A 28 -5.40 11.13 -12.08
N THR A 29 -5.35 11.86 -13.19
CA THR A 29 -4.37 11.65 -14.27
C THR A 29 -3.13 12.53 -14.14
N SER A 30 -3.04 13.35 -13.07
CA SER A 30 -1.84 14.13 -12.81
C SER A 30 -0.64 13.20 -12.59
N LYS A 31 0.55 13.64 -13.00
CA LYS A 31 1.80 12.89 -12.76
C LYS A 31 1.98 12.54 -11.28
N GLU A 32 1.51 13.43 -10.40
CA GLU A 32 1.60 13.27 -8.96
C GLU A 32 0.62 12.23 -8.43
N SER A 33 -0.64 12.25 -8.88
CA SER A 33 -1.60 11.17 -8.58
C SER A 33 -1.12 9.82 -9.08
N LEU A 34 -0.54 9.76 -10.29
CA LEU A 34 0.03 8.53 -10.85
C LEU A 34 1.24 8.04 -10.05
N TYR A 35 2.12 8.94 -9.61
CA TYR A 35 3.26 8.57 -8.79
C TYR A 35 2.82 8.01 -7.43
N ILE A 36 1.88 8.69 -6.76
CA ILE A 36 1.35 8.25 -5.48
C ILE A 36 0.61 6.91 -5.63
N SER A 37 -0.15 6.68 -6.70
CA SER A 37 -0.83 5.40 -6.92
C SER A 37 0.16 4.25 -7.07
N GLN A 38 1.24 4.46 -7.83
CA GLN A 38 2.29 3.45 -8.01
C GLN A 38 3.00 3.12 -6.70
N GLU A 39 3.26 4.12 -5.86
CA GLU A 39 3.89 3.89 -4.56
C GLU A 39 2.93 3.19 -3.58
N LEU A 40 1.64 3.54 -3.60
CA LEU A 40 0.62 2.88 -2.80
C LEU A 40 0.49 1.40 -3.19
N ASP A 41 0.47 1.09 -4.49
CA ASP A 41 0.42 -0.29 -5.00
C ASP A 41 1.65 -1.10 -4.56
N ARG A 42 2.85 -0.50 -4.58
CA ARG A 42 4.07 -1.18 -4.10
C ARG A 42 3.98 -1.53 -2.61
N LEU A 43 3.50 -0.60 -1.78
CA LEU A 43 3.37 -0.83 -0.34
C LEU A 43 2.30 -1.87 -0.03
N LEU A 44 1.19 -1.88 -0.78
CA LEU A 44 0.16 -2.91 -0.67
C LEU A 44 0.71 -4.28 -1.04
N ASN A 45 1.48 -4.37 -2.13
CA ASN A 45 2.13 -5.62 -2.52
C ASN A 45 3.15 -6.11 -1.49
N ASP A 46 3.95 -5.21 -0.91
CA ASP A 46 4.89 -5.56 0.17
C ASP A 46 4.15 -6.01 1.45
N TYR A 47 3.03 -5.38 1.78
CA TYR A 47 2.18 -5.81 2.90
C TYR A 47 1.60 -7.20 2.66
N GLU A 48 1.03 -7.42 1.47
CA GLU A 48 0.51 -8.72 1.04
C GLU A 48 1.58 -9.80 1.06
N TYR A 49 2.79 -9.51 0.57
CA TYR A 49 3.93 -10.42 0.60
C TYR A 49 4.32 -10.77 2.04
N ARG A 50 4.50 -9.77 2.92
CA ARG A 50 4.82 -10.01 4.34
C ARG A 50 3.71 -10.79 5.04
N ARG A 51 2.45 -10.48 4.74
CA ARG A 51 1.29 -11.21 5.27
C ARG A 51 1.31 -12.66 4.82
N LYS A 52 1.47 -12.92 3.51
CA LYS A 52 1.55 -14.27 2.94
C LYS A 52 2.74 -15.05 3.45
N ASN A 53 3.91 -14.44 3.65
CA ASN A 53 5.07 -15.13 4.23
C ASN A 53 4.92 -15.39 5.73
N THR A 54 4.06 -14.64 6.42
CA THR A 54 3.66 -14.95 7.80
C THR A 54 2.60 -16.07 7.82
N SER A 55 1.82 -16.20 6.75
CA SER A 55 0.78 -17.21 6.55
C SER A 55 1.23 -18.43 5.72
N ALA A 56 2.48 -18.50 5.27
CA ALA A 56 3.01 -19.59 4.43
C ALA A 56 3.21 -20.91 5.20
N GLU A 57 2.83 -20.95 6.49
CA GLU A 57 2.53 -22.21 7.17
C GLU A 57 1.13 -22.77 6.84
N GLN A 58 0.25 -22.04 6.13
CA GLN A 58 -1.10 -22.49 5.83
C GLN A 58 -1.57 -22.11 4.41
N GLY A 59 -1.27 -23.00 3.46
CA GLY A 59 -2.21 -23.34 2.38
C GLY A 59 -2.14 -22.54 1.08
N GLU A 60 -1.32 -23.00 0.15
CA GLU A 60 -1.70 -22.99 -1.27
C GLU A 60 -2.93 -23.89 -1.45
N LEU A 61 -4.02 -23.34 -1.99
CA LEU A 61 -5.04 -24.08 -2.71
C LEU A 61 -5.49 -23.16 -3.84
N TRP A 62 -5.14 -23.58 -5.05
CA TRP A 62 -5.43 -22.93 -6.33
C TRP A 62 -6.94 -22.85 -6.58
#